data_AF-A0A960XF00-F1
#
_entry.id   AF-A0A960XF00-F1
#
_cell.length_a   1.000
_cell.length_b   1.000
_cell.length_c   1.000
_cell.angle_alpha   90.00
_cell.angle_beta   90.00
_cell.angle_gamma   90.00
#
_symmetry.space_group_name_H-M   'P 1'
#
loop_
_entity.id
_entity.type
_entity.pdbx_description
1 polymer ?
#
loop_
_entity_poly.entity_id
_entity_poly.type
_entity_poly.pdbx_seq_one_letter_code
_entity_poly.pdbx_strand_id
1 'polypeptide(L)'
;MNNKRVRILAILHLCLALTLLCWYGGYPFFGHRAKVKELKQEYEWVMQKETFHDLPREKREKIQHNWKKLKEIEVIPWQTKLFYSGKTLLLHLPYFELFWLVFSLVLPIMILKETPGIRGAIWILPLMALAHVVDQPYLKPPVEDSPETVLYPSEERLLTQYTKEPLAPSWSEQKKQLERGWKIYLVKEWAKETPAKEPALFSKQVAKGQHAFTAEKLLLTPLFRDDFFIAKGTETHLKLFIYLVWNVFFAWMTTTTEATRRRSLRGSLA
;
A
#
# COMPACT_ATOMS: atom_id res chain seq x y z
N MET A 1 -38.55 -10.98 15.56
CA MET A 1 -37.30 -10.22 15.85
C MET A 1 -36.13 -10.49 14.88
N ASN A 2 -36.18 -11.53 14.05
CA ASN A 2 -35.06 -11.96 13.19
C ASN A 2 -34.70 -11.01 12.02
N ASN A 3 -35.65 -10.26 11.45
CA ASN A 3 -35.37 -9.38 10.31
C ASN A 3 -34.47 -8.19 10.69
N LYS A 4 -34.55 -7.69 11.93
CA LYS A 4 -33.74 -6.55 12.38
C LYS A 4 -32.23 -6.84 12.35
N ARG A 5 -31.82 -8.05 12.78
CA ARG A 5 -30.40 -8.46 12.81
C ARG A 5 -29.80 -8.55 11.42
N VAL A 6 -30.52 -9.16 10.48
CA VAL A 6 -30.10 -9.28 9.07
C VAL A 6 -29.99 -7.91 8.41
N ARG A 7 -30.94 -7.01 8.66
CA ARG A 7 -30.88 -5.63 8.15
C ARG A 7 -29.67 -4.87 8.69
N ILE A 8 -29.38 -4.96 9.99
CA ILE A 8 -28.19 -4.34 10.60
C ILE A 8 -26.92 -4.90 9.95
N LEU A 9 -26.83 -6.22 9.80
CA LEU A 9 -25.67 -6.86 9.21
C LEU A 9 -25.47 -6.46 7.73
N ALA A 10 -26.54 -6.36 6.95
CA ALA A 10 -26.51 -5.85 5.58
C ALA A 10 -26.02 -4.39 5.52
N ILE A 11 -26.50 -3.53 6.43
CA ILE A 11 -26.02 -2.15 6.52
C ILE A 11 -24.53 -2.09 6.87
N LEU A 12 -24.07 -2.88 7.84
CA LEU A 12 -22.65 -2.94 8.21
C LEU A 12 -21.77 -3.40 7.03
N HIS A 13 -22.21 -4.43 6.30
CA HIS A 13 -21.50 -4.91 5.11
C HIS A 13 -21.44 -3.84 4.01
N LEU A 14 -22.55 -3.12 3.78
CA LEU A 14 -22.62 -2.02 2.83
C LEU A 14 -21.68 -0.87 3.23
N CYS A 15 -21.65 -0.51 4.52
CA CYS A 15 -20.72 0.50 5.03
C CYS A 15 -19.27 0.10 4.77
N LEU A 16 -18.90 -1.16 5.02
CA LEU A 16 -17.55 -1.68 4.77
C LEU A 16 -17.19 -1.62 3.28
N ALA A 17 -18.11 -2.00 2.39
CA ALA A 17 -17.93 -1.91 0.95
C ALA A 17 -17.73 -0.46 0.48
N LEU A 18 -18.54 0.47 1.01
CA LEU A 18 -18.43 1.90 0.72
C LEU A 18 -17.12 2.49 1.26
N THR A 19 -16.66 2.08 2.46
CA THR A 19 -15.36 2.51 2.98
C THR A 19 -14.23 2.08 2.05
N LEU A 20 -14.24 0.84 1.55
CA LEU A 20 -13.24 0.36 0.59
C LEU A 20 -13.33 1.10 -0.75
N LEU A 21 -14.54 1.34 -1.26
CA LEU A 21 -14.75 2.14 -2.47
C LEU A 21 -14.18 3.55 -2.30
N CYS A 22 -14.47 4.22 -1.18
CA CYS A 22 -13.93 5.53 -0.84
C CYS A 22 -12.41 5.51 -0.66
N TRP A 23 -11.84 4.43 -0.11
CA TRP A 23 -10.41 4.27 0.05
C TRP A 23 -9.70 4.19 -1.31
N TYR A 24 -10.16 3.31 -2.20
CA TYR A 24 -9.59 3.15 -3.53
C TYR A 24 -9.85 4.38 -4.41
N GLY A 25 -11.07 4.89 -4.42
CA GLY A 25 -11.45 6.08 -5.19
C GLY A 25 -10.82 7.38 -4.66
N GLY A 26 -10.54 7.46 -3.36
CA GLY A 26 -9.91 8.60 -2.70
C GLY A 26 -8.39 8.65 -2.82
N TYR A 27 -7.73 7.53 -3.18
CA TYR A 27 -6.27 7.46 -3.26
C TYR A 27 -5.65 8.51 -4.19
N PRO A 28 -6.18 8.78 -5.40
CA PRO A 28 -5.65 9.84 -6.28
C PRO A 28 -5.76 11.27 -5.72
N PHE A 29 -6.56 11.48 -4.68
CA PHE A 29 -6.69 12.76 -4.00
C PHE A 29 -5.72 12.86 -2.82
N PHE A 30 -5.75 11.87 -1.93
CA PHE A 30 -5.02 11.92 -0.67
C PHE A 30 -3.63 11.26 -0.76
N GLY A 31 -3.58 10.02 -1.26
CA GLY A 31 -2.34 9.25 -1.39
C GLY A 31 -1.35 9.93 -2.34
N HIS A 32 -1.85 10.38 -3.49
CA HIS A 32 -1.06 11.14 -4.45
C HIS A 32 -0.46 12.41 -3.84
N ARG A 33 -1.26 13.21 -3.14
CA ARG A 33 -0.80 14.46 -2.51
C ARG A 33 0.24 14.20 -1.43
N ALA A 34 0.06 13.16 -0.62
CA ALA A 34 1.02 12.77 0.40
C ALA A 34 2.37 12.39 -0.23
N LYS A 35 2.35 11.56 -1.28
CA LYS A 35 3.55 11.13 -2.00
C LYS A 35 4.26 12.29 -2.72
N VAL A 36 3.51 13.19 -3.37
CA VAL A 36 4.08 14.40 -3.98
C VAL A 36 4.73 15.28 -2.93
N LYS A 37 4.09 15.47 -1.76
CA LYS A 37 4.63 16.26 -0.66
C LYS A 37 5.93 15.66 -0.11
N GLU A 38 5.98 14.36 0.10
CA GLU A 38 7.18 13.64 0.55
C GLU A 38 8.34 13.82 -0.43
N LEU A 39 8.11 13.51 -1.72
CA LEU A 39 9.13 13.67 -2.75
C LEU A 39 9.59 15.12 -2.87
N LYS A 40 8.65 16.07 -2.78
CA LYS A 40 8.96 17.50 -2.82
C LYS A 40 9.94 17.91 -1.72
N GLN A 41 9.75 17.41 -0.50
CA GLN A 41 10.68 17.66 0.60
C GLN A 41 12.06 17.05 0.32
N GLU A 42 12.13 15.84 -0.26
CA GLU A 42 13.40 15.22 -0.64
C GLU A 42 14.14 16.01 -1.74
N TYR A 43 13.43 16.45 -2.79
CA TYR A 43 13.99 17.28 -3.85
C TYR A 43 14.50 18.62 -3.30
N GLU A 44 13.69 19.33 -2.52
CA GLU A 44 14.07 20.59 -1.90
C GLU A 44 15.30 20.44 -1.01
N TRP A 45 15.36 19.38 -0.19
CA TRP A 45 16.50 19.08 0.66
C TRP A 45 17.78 18.81 -0.16
N VAL A 46 17.70 18.04 -1.26
CA VAL A 46 18.85 17.77 -2.12
C VAL A 46 19.33 19.03 -2.83
N MET A 47 18.43 19.87 -3.35
CA MET A 47 18.78 21.05 -4.14
C MET A 47 19.25 22.25 -3.32
N GLN A 48 18.85 22.37 -2.05
CA GLN A 48 19.25 23.48 -1.18
C GLN A 48 20.67 23.32 -0.59
N LYS A 49 21.26 22.12 -0.69
CA LYS A 49 22.60 21.85 -0.17
C LYS A 49 23.67 22.35 -1.13
N GLU A 50 24.73 22.94 -0.60
CA GLU A 50 25.90 23.39 -1.39
C GLU A 50 26.50 22.26 -2.23
N THR A 51 26.51 21.03 -1.69
CA THR A 51 26.97 19.81 -2.36
C THR A 51 26.16 19.43 -3.60
N PHE A 52 25.00 20.04 -3.83
CA PHE A 52 24.27 19.88 -5.08
C PHE A 52 25.09 20.40 -6.27
N HIS A 53 25.87 21.46 -6.08
CA HIS A 53 26.72 22.00 -7.13
C HIS A 53 27.89 21.07 -7.49
N ASP A 54 28.30 20.19 -6.58
CA ASP A 54 29.37 19.22 -6.79
C ASP A 54 28.92 18.00 -7.62
N LEU A 55 27.61 17.80 -7.78
CA LEU A 55 27.10 16.69 -8.59
C LEU A 55 27.43 16.87 -10.08
N PRO A 56 27.65 15.76 -10.82
CA PRO A 56 27.80 15.80 -12.28
C PRO A 56 26.66 16.57 -12.94
N ARG A 57 27.00 17.38 -13.96
CA ARG A 57 26.04 18.26 -14.65
C ARG A 57 24.80 17.51 -15.12
N GLU A 58 24.98 16.34 -15.73
CA GLU A 58 23.89 15.49 -16.21
C GLU A 58 22.91 15.10 -15.09
N LYS A 59 23.42 14.71 -13.92
CA LYS A 59 22.58 14.36 -12.76
C LYS A 59 21.81 15.56 -12.24
N ARG A 60 22.44 16.74 -12.17
CA ARG A 60 21.77 17.98 -11.73
C ARG A 60 20.64 18.36 -12.67
N GLU A 61 20.89 18.35 -13.98
CA GLU A 61 19.88 18.65 -15.00
C GLU A 61 18.71 17.66 -14.92
N LYS A 62 18.99 16.36 -14.75
CA LYS A 62 17.95 15.33 -14.58
C LYS A 62 17.13 15.52 -13.30
N ILE A 63 17.76 15.82 -12.16
CA ILE A 63 17.06 16.13 -10.89
C ILE A 63 16.19 17.38 -11.05
N GLN A 64 16.71 18.44 -11.65
CA GLN A 64 15.97 19.69 -11.89
C GLN A 64 14.77 19.47 -12.83
N HIS A 65 14.96 18.69 -13.89
CA HIS A 65 13.88 18.32 -14.80
C HIS A 65 12.79 17.52 -14.09
N ASN A 66 13.19 16.50 -13.33
CA ASN A 66 12.29 15.69 -12.50
C ASN A 66 11.54 16.53 -11.46
N TRP A 67 12.20 17.50 -10.84
CA TRP A 67 11.60 18.43 -9.90
C TRP A 67 10.55 19.33 -10.55
N LYS A 68 10.84 19.91 -11.72
CA LYS A 68 9.87 20.71 -12.48
C LYS A 68 8.63 19.89 -12.83
N LYS A 69 8.85 18.67 -13.29
CA LYS A 69 7.81 17.68 -13.57
C LYS A 69 6.96 17.32 -12.34
N LEU A 70 7.56 17.14 -11.17
CA LEU A 70 6.82 16.91 -9.93
C LEU A 70 5.91 18.10 -9.58
N LYS A 71 6.34 19.34 -9.83
CA LYS A 71 5.50 20.53 -9.67
C LYS A 71 4.32 20.56 -10.64
N GLU A 72 4.51 20.12 -11.88
CA GLU A 72 3.41 20.00 -12.85
C GLU A 72 2.37 18.97 -12.37
N ILE A 73 2.83 17.86 -11.80
CA ILE A 73 1.98 16.82 -11.20
C ILE A 73 1.21 17.35 -9.98
N GLU A 74 1.82 18.21 -9.15
CA GLU A 74 1.18 18.82 -7.98
C GLU A 74 -0.09 19.62 -8.35
N VAL A 75 -0.10 20.23 -9.55
CA VAL A 75 -1.17 21.12 -10.03
C VAL A 75 -2.20 20.40 -10.92
N ILE A 76 -2.20 19.05 -10.94
CA ILE A 76 -3.17 18.29 -11.73
C ILE A 76 -4.62 18.67 -11.36
N PRO A 77 -5.47 19.03 -12.34
CA PRO A 77 -6.87 19.39 -12.12
C PRO A 77 -7.68 18.26 -11.45
N TRP A 78 -8.73 18.63 -10.72
CA TRP A 78 -9.57 17.66 -10.02
C TRP A 78 -10.31 16.70 -10.97
N GLN A 79 -10.64 17.14 -12.20
CA GLN A 79 -11.28 16.29 -13.21
C GLN A 79 -10.36 15.14 -13.62
N THR A 80 -9.08 15.45 -13.81
CA THR A 80 -8.06 14.45 -14.13
C THR A 80 -7.89 13.45 -12.96
N LYS A 81 -7.95 13.94 -11.71
CA LYS A 81 -7.94 13.07 -10.53
C LYS A 81 -9.15 12.14 -10.48
N LEU A 82 -10.35 12.64 -10.80
CA LEU A 82 -11.55 11.81 -10.92
C LEU A 82 -11.43 10.76 -12.03
N PHE A 83 -10.90 11.15 -13.19
CA PHE A 83 -10.64 10.21 -14.27
C PHE A 83 -9.68 9.11 -13.81
N TYR A 84 -8.60 9.45 -13.12
CA TYR A 84 -7.70 8.46 -12.54
C TYR A 84 -8.36 7.63 -11.45
N SER A 85 -9.23 8.18 -10.60
CA SER A 85 -10.01 7.39 -9.64
C SER A 85 -10.89 6.36 -10.33
N GLY A 86 -11.56 6.74 -11.41
CA GLY A 86 -12.34 5.81 -12.24
C GLY A 86 -11.47 4.75 -12.91
N LYS A 87 -10.34 5.17 -13.53
CA LYS A 87 -9.37 4.27 -14.15
C LYS A 87 -8.78 3.29 -13.13
N THR A 88 -8.45 3.75 -11.92
CA THR A 88 -7.93 2.91 -10.84
C THR A 88 -8.97 1.89 -10.40
N LEU A 89 -10.23 2.30 -10.17
CA LEU A 89 -11.30 1.38 -9.77
C LEU A 89 -11.65 0.35 -10.84
N LEU A 90 -11.68 0.73 -12.12
CA LEU A 90 -12.17 -0.12 -13.20
C LEU A 90 -11.09 -0.97 -13.88
N LEU A 91 -9.87 -0.44 -14.02
CA LEU A 91 -8.82 -1.08 -14.81
C LEU A 91 -7.65 -1.60 -13.98
N HIS A 92 -7.39 -1.02 -12.80
CA HIS A 92 -6.23 -1.41 -11.99
C HIS A 92 -6.59 -2.22 -10.75
N LEU A 93 -7.85 -2.16 -10.32
CA LEU A 93 -8.32 -3.04 -9.27
C LEU A 93 -8.33 -4.48 -9.82
N PRO A 94 -7.75 -5.46 -9.11
CA PRO A 94 -7.85 -6.86 -9.53
C PRO A 94 -9.31 -7.21 -9.79
N TYR A 95 -9.61 -7.91 -10.89
CA TYR A 95 -10.99 -8.24 -11.28
C TYR A 95 -11.77 -8.89 -10.12
N PHE A 96 -11.07 -9.72 -9.35
CA PHE A 96 -11.59 -10.31 -8.13
C PHE A 96 -12.14 -9.28 -7.13
N GLU A 97 -11.33 -8.30 -6.76
CA GLU A 97 -11.71 -7.24 -5.82
C GLU A 97 -12.83 -6.38 -6.39
N LEU A 98 -12.81 -6.10 -7.70
CA LEU A 98 -13.85 -5.35 -8.38
C LEU A 98 -15.20 -6.07 -8.31
N PHE A 99 -15.24 -7.34 -8.69
CA PHE A 99 -16.47 -8.13 -8.61
C PHE A 99 -16.96 -8.23 -7.18
N TRP A 100 -16.06 -8.46 -6.21
CA TRP A 100 -16.45 -8.51 -4.82
C TRP A 100 -17.07 -7.19 -4.38
N LEU A 101 -16.45 -6.06 -4.71
CA LEU A 101 -16.96 -4.74 -4.35
C LEU A 101 -18.35 -4.50 -4.95
N VAL A 102 -18.57 -4.89 -6.21
CA VAL A 102 -19.88 -4.82 -6.86
C VAL A 102 -20.91 -5.69 -6.12
N PHE A 103 -20.59 -6.95 -5.82
CA PHE A 103 -21.52 -7.85 -5.11
C PHE A 103 -21.76 -7.40 -3.66
N SER A 104 -20.76 -6.86 -2.98
CA SER A 104 -20.85 -6.31 -1.63
C SER A 104 -21.67 -5.02 -1.56
N LEU A 105 -21.89 -4.32 -2.68
CA LEU A 105 -22.85 -3.22 -2.77
C LEU A 105 -24.25 -3.74 -3.11
N VAL A 106 -24.36 -4.61 -4.11
CA VAL A 106 -25.65 -5.08 -4.66
C VAL A 106 -26.38 -6.01 -3.69
N LEU A 107 -25.71 -7.01 -3.13
CA LEU A 107 -26.34 -8.04 -2.30
C LEU A 107 -26.98 -7.47 -1.03
N PRO A 108 -26.34 -6.58 -0.25
CA PRO A 108 -27.01 -5.93 0.88
C PRO A 108 -28.25 -5.14 0.49
N ILE A 109 -28.22 -4.41 -0.64
CA ILE A 109 -29.39 -3.67 -1.13
C ILE A 109 -30.54 -4.63 -1.46
N MET A 110 -30.25 -5.76 -2.12
CA MET A 110 -31.24 -6.78 -2.43
C MET A 110 -31.81 -7.46 -1.18
N ILE A 111 -30.96 -7.71 -0.16
CA ILE A 111 -31.39 -8.23 1.16
C ILE A 111 -32.33 -7.22 1.82
N LEU A 112 -31.99 -5.93 1.82
CA LEU A 112 -32.82 -4.87 2.39
C LEU A 112 -34.18 -4.71 1.66
N LYS A 113 -34.20 -4.95 0.34
CA LYS A 113 -35.41 -4.99 -0.49
C LYS A 113 -36.19 -6.32 -0.41
N GLU A 114 -35.72 -7.28 0.39
CA GLU A 114 -36.34 -8.61 0.56
C GLU A 114 -36.57 -9.34 -0.79
N THR A 115 -35.61 -9.22 -1.72
CA THR A 115 -35.73 -9.82 -3.07
C THR A 115 -35.72 -11.35 -2.99
N PRO A 116 -36.65 -12.06 -3.68
CA PRO A 116 -36.65 -13.53 -3.70
C PRO A 116 -35.38 -14.08 -4.36
N GLY A 117 -34.87 -15.19 -3.86
CA GLY A 117 -33.68 -15.87 -4.42
C GLY A 117 -32.32 -15.35 -3.93
N ILE A 118 -32.28 -14.24 -3.19
CA ILE A 118 -31.02 -13.63 -2.70
C ILE A 118 -30.15 -14.59 -1.86
N ARG A 119 -30.76 -15.57 -1.20
CA ARG A 119 -30.08 -16.55 -0.33
C ARG A 119 -28.98 -17.33 -1.01
N GLY A 120 -29.25 -17.80 -2.23
CA GLY A 120 -28.27 -18.54 -3.01
C GLY A 120 -27.13 -17.63 -3.45
N ALA A 121 -27.48 -16.42 -3.88
CA ALA A 121 -26.52 -15.43 -4.38
C ALA A 121 -25.55 -14.92 -3.30
N ILE A 122 -25.94 -14.87 -2.01
CA ILE A 122 -25.03 -14.41 -0.95
C ILE A 122 -23.80 -15.31 -0.80
N TRP A 123 -23.91 -16.61 -1.11
CA TRP A 123 -22.79 -17.54 -1.08
C TRP A 123 -21.74 -17.29 -2.18
N ILE A 124 -22.04 -16.43 -3.16
CA ILE A 124 -21.04 -16.00 -4.16
C ILE A 124 -19.87 -15.28 -3.47
N LEU A 125 -20.13 -14.44 -2.45
CA LEU A 125 -19.09 -13.69 -1.75
C LEU A 125 -18.01 -14.57 -1.09
N PRO A 126 -18.33 -15.58 -0.24
CA PRO A 126 -17.32 -16.45 0.34
C PRO A 126 -16.63 -17.36 -0.69
N LEU A 127 -17.35 -17.82 -1.73
CA LEU A 127 -16.74 -18.62 -2.80
C LEU A 127 -15.70 -17.82 -3.58
N MET A 128 -16.05 -16.56 -3.87
CA MET A 128 -15.12 -15.58 -4.40
C MET A 128 -13.93 -15.42 -3.46
N ALA A 129 -14.15 -15.07 -2.18
CA ALA A 129 -13.05 -14.86 -1.24
C ALA A 129 -12.11 -16.06 -1.15
N LEU A 130 -12.63 -17.28 -1.20
CA LEU A 130 -11.84 -18.50 -1.22
C LEU A 130 -11.01 -18.62 -2.51
N ALA A 131 -11.61 -18.36 -3.67
CA ALA A 131 -10.89 -18.37 -4.95
C ALA A 131 -9.71 -17.39 -4.94
N HIS A 132 -9.89 -16.19 -4.41
CA HIS A 132 -8.81 -15.20 -4.27
C HIS A 132 -7.69 -15.67 -3.34
N VAL A 133 -8.04 -16.27 -2.20
CA VAL A 133 -7.05 -16.83 -1.26
C VAL A 133 -6.20 -17.91 -1.93
N VAL A 134 -6.81 -18.75 -2.76
CA VAL A 134 -6.13 -19.85 -3.47
C VAL A 134 -5.27 -19.34 -4.62
N ASP A 135 -5.71 -18.30 -5.32
CA ASP A 135 -5.04 -17.76 -6.52
C ASP A 135 -3.84 -16.85 -6.19
N GLN A 136 -3.87 -16.21 -5.01
CA GLN A 136 -2.88 -15.20 -4.65
C GLN A 136 -1.40 -15.65 -4.66
N PRO A 137 -1.05 -16.87 -4.19
CA PRO A 137 0.34 -17.36 -4.24
C PRO A 137 0.86 -17.52 -5.67
N TYR A 138 -0.02 -17.79 -6.63
CA TYR A 138 0.35 -18.05 -8.03
C TYR A 138 0.40 -16.77 -8.88
N LEU A 139 -0.40 -15.77 -8.51
CA LEU A 139 -0.50 -14.51 -9.26
C LEU A 139 0.42 -13.40 -8.79
N LYS A 140 1.07 -13.50 -7.62
CA LYS A 140 2.03 -12.48 -7.22
C LYS A 140 3.28 -12.64 -8.10
N PRO A 141 3.55 -11.72 -9.06
CA PRO A 141 4.87 -11.67 -9.65
C PRO A 141 5.88 -11.54 -8.50
N PRO A 142 7.10 -12.09 -8.64
CA PRO A 142 8.17 -11.78 -7.70
C PRO A 142 8.15 -10.27 -7.50
N VAL A 143 8.11 -9.83 -6.24
CA VAL A 143 8.00 -8.40 -5.89
C VAL A 143 8.98 -7.68 -6.79
N GLU A 144 8.46 -6.93 -7.78
CA GLU A 144 9.32 -6.28 -8.75
C GLU A 144 10.06 -5.24 -7.92
N ASP A 145 11.29 -5.58 -7.59
CA ASP A 145 12.16 -4.80 -6.75
C ASP A 145 12.15 -3.39 -7.31
N SER A 146 11.70 -2.42 -6.49
CA SER A 146 11.69 -1.05 -6.95
C SER A 146 13.11 -0.71 -7.41
N PRO A 147 13.31 0.07 -8.49
CA PRO A 147 14.67 0.37 -8.95
C PRO A 147 15.57 0.92 -7.83
N GLU A 148 14.96 1.53 -6.81
CA GLU A 148 15.61 2.04 -5.61
C GLU A 148 16.12 0.94 -4.67
N THR A 149 15.53 -0.27 -4.63
CA THR A 149 15.98 -1.36 -3.73
C THR A 149 17.43 -1.75 -3.99
N VAL A 150 17.91 -1.62 -5.24
CA VAL A 150 19.32 -1.85 -5.61
C VAL A 150 20.27 -0.93 -4.84
N LEU A 151 19.80 0.25 -4.41
CA LEU A 151 20.59 1.18 -3.60
C LEU A 151 20.68 0.77 -2.13
N TYR A 152 19.75 -0.05 -1.64
CA TYR A 152 19.71 -0.45 -0.23
C TYR A 152 20.50 -1.75 -0.04
N PRO A 153 21.48 -1.78 0.87
CA PRO A 153 22.15 -3.03 1.22
C PRO A 153 21.19 -3.93 2.01
N SER A 154 21.33 -5.24 1.86
CA SER A 154 20.64 -6.20 2.72
C SER A 154 21.13 -6.05 4.18
N GLU A 155 20.29 -6.45 5.14
CA GLU A 155 20.66 -6.47 6.55
C GLU A 155 21.92 -7.31 6.80
N GLU A 156 22.00 -8.48 6.16
CA GLU A 156 23.19 -9.34 6.22
C GLU A 156 24.44 -8.61 5.72
N ARG A 157 24.33 -7.85 4.62
CA ARG A 157 25.45 -7.07 4.07
C ARG A 157 25.87 -5.96 5.04
N LEU A 158 24.92 -5.28 5.69
CA LEU A 158 25.20 -4.28 6.73
C LEU A 158 26.00 -4.88 7.89
N LEU A 159 25.61 -6.07 8.35
CA LEU A 159 26.25 -6.74 9.48
C LEU A 159 27.64 -7.29 9.14
N THR A 160 27.76 -8.00 8.02
CA THR A 160 28.99 -8.70 7.65
C THR A 160 30.07 -7.75 7.13
N GLN A 161 29.72 -6.75 6.32
CA GLN A 161 30.71 -5.86 5.67
C GLN A 161 30.99 -4.57 6.45
N TYR A 162 30.00 -4.02 7.16
CA TYR A 162 30.11 -2.67 7.74
C TYR A 162 30.26 -2.67 9.26
N THR A 163 29.42 -3.40 10.00
CA THR A 163 29.58 -3.49 11.47
C THR A 163 30.60 -4.54 11.88
N LYS A 164 30.71 -5.65 11.13
CA LYS A 164 31.56 -6.81 11.45
C LYS A 164 31.26 -7.42 12.82
N GLU A 165 29.99 -7.40 13.20
CA GLU A 165 29.51 -7.91 14.48
C GLU A 165 28.29 -8.82 14.22
N PRO A 166 28.10 -9.89 15.02
CA PRO A 166 26.88 -10.68 14.94
C PRO A 166 25.66 -9.86 15.34
N LEU A 167 24.48 -10.25 14.86
CA LEU A 167 23.22 -9.58 15.22
C LEU A 167 23.02 -9.59 16.73
N ALA A 168 22.79 -8.41 17.32
CA ALA A 168 22.56 -8.29 18.75
C ALA A 168 21.31 -9.09 19.20
N PRO A 169 21.24 -9.57 20.45
CA PRO A 169 20.12 -10.39 20.90
C PRO A 169 18.83 -9.59 21.13
N SER A 170 18.93 -8.29 21.44
CA SER A 170 17.77 -7.45 21.72
C SER A 170 17.39 -6.56 20.54
N TRP A 171 16.09 -6.39 20.28
CA TRP A 171 15.58 -5.54 19.19
C TRP A 171 16.11 -4.10 19.24
N SER A 172 16.24 -3.54 20.44
CA SER A 172 16.76 -2.18 20.64
C SER A 172 18.23 -2.05 20.21
N GLU A 173 19.05 -3.04 20.54
CA GLU A 173 20.45 -3.09 20.14
C GLU A 173 20.60 -3.39 18.65
N GLN A 174 19.78 -4.29 18.10
CA GLN A 174 19.74 -4.58 16.66
C GLN A 174 19.47 -3.30 15.86
N LYS A 175 18.47 -2.52 16.27
CA LYS A 175 18.16 -1.23 15.64
C LYS A 175 19.37 -0.29 15.66
N LYS A 176 20.03 -0.12 16.81
CA LYS A 176 21.22 0.74 16.92
C LYS A 176 22.38 0.22 16.08
N GLN A 177 22.56 -1.09 16.05
CA GLN A 177 23.60 -1.77 15.29
C GLN A 177 23.41 -1.57 13.78
N LEU A 178 22.20 -1.79 13.28
CA LEU A 178 21.83 -1.56 11.88
C LEU A 178 21.93 -0.08 11.51
N GLU A 179 21.52 0.84 12.39
CA GLU A 179 21.66 2.28 12.15
C GLU A 179 23.14 2.70 12.03
N ARG A 180 24.02 2.15 12.89
CA ARG A 180 25.47 2.36 12.77
C ARG A 180 26.02 1.76 11.48
N GLY A 181 25.61 0.53 11.14
CA GLY A 181 25.98 -0.12 9.87
C GLY A 181 25.59 0.72 8.66
N TRP A 182 24.36 1.26 8.66
CA TRP A 182 23.85 2.17 7.65
C TRP A 182 24.68 3.45 7.52
N LYS A 183 25.05 4.09 8.64
CA LYS A 183 25.92 5.28 8.62
C LYS A 183 27.30 4.96 8.02
N ILE A 184 27.90 3.83 8.37
CA ILE A 184 29.19 3.39 7.81
C ILE A 184 29.04 3.10 6.31
N TYR A 185 27.94 2.47 5.89
CA TYR A 185 27.60 2.25 4.49
C TYR A 185 27.55 3.56 3.70
N LEU A 186 26.82 4.57 4.19
CA LEU A 186 26.75 5.89 3.56
C LEU A 186 28.14 6.53 3.41
N VAL A 187 29.00 6.46 4.43
CA VAL A 187 30.34 7.05 4.35
C VAL A 187 31.22 6.31 3.33
N LYS A 188 31.26 4.97 3.38
CA LYS A 188 32.13 4.18 2.50
C LYS A 188 31.65 4.15 1.06
N GLU A 189 30.38 3.87 0.84
CA GLU A 189 29.84 3.63 -0.50
C GLU A 189 29.36 4.89 -1.20
N TRP A 190 28.91 5.90 -0.46
CA TRP A 190 28.31 7.09 -1.06
C TRP A 190 29.18 8.33 -0.91
N ALA A 191 29.78 8.58 0.25
CA ALA A 191 30.76 9.66 0.41
C ALA A 191 32.13 9.30 -0.18
N LYS A 192 32.41 8.00 -0.39
CA LYS A 192 33.70 7.44 -0.84
C LYS A 192 34.87 7.82 0.08
N GLU A 193 34.61 7.81 1.38
CA GLU A 193 35.57 8.19 2.42
C GLU A 193 35.77 7.08 3.45
N THR A 194 36.89 7.13 4.17
CA THR A 194 37.11 6.27 5.34
C THR A 194 36.39 6.85 6.57
N PRO A 195 35.59 6.05 7.31
CA PRO A 195 34.91 6.51 8.51
C PRO A 195 35.87 7.09 9.54
N ALA A 196 35.67 8.36 9.88
CA ALA A 196 36.47 9.03 10.88
C ALA A 196 36.16 8.55 12.30
N LYS A 197 37.17 8.55 13.16
CA LYS A 197 37.01 8.24 14.59
C LYS A 197 36.37 9.40 15.35
N GLU A 198 36.57 10.62 14.89
CA GLU A 198 36.02 11.82 15.51
C GLU A 198 34.52 11.96 15.18
N PRO A 199 33.62 12.08 16.18
CA PRO A 199 32.18 12.12 15.95
C PRO A 199 31.71 13.29 15.07
N ALA A 200 32.32 14.46 15.22
CA ALA A 200 31.96 15.66 14.45
C ALA A 200 32.28 15.49 12.96
N LEU A 201 33.47 14.96 12.65
CA LEU A 201 33.87 14.70 11.27
C LEU A 201 33.05 13.55 10.68
N PHE A 202 32.85 12.45 11.42
CA PHE A 202 32.00 11.33 10.98
C PHE A 202 30.58 11.79 10.64
N SER A 203 29.98 12.67 11.44
CA SER A 203 28.66 13.24 11.17
C SER A 203 28.61 14.01 9.84
N LYS A 204 29.66 14.80 9.53
CA LYS A 204 29.79 15.49 8.24
C LYS A 204 29.91 14.50 7.07
N GLN A 205 30.68 13.43 7.24
CA GLN A 205 30.82 12.36 6.22
C GLN A 205 29.48 11.66 5.98
N VAL A 206 28.74 11.34 7.04
CA VAL A 206 27.41 10.73 6.95
C VAL A 206 26.45 11.66 6.21
N ALA A 207 26.47 12.97 6.51
CA ALA A 207 25.63 13.94 5.81
C ALA A 207 25.96 14.03 4.31
N LYS A 208 27.25 14.00 3.94
CA LYS A 208 27.70 13.95 2.54
C LYS A 208 27.24 12.67 1.84
N GLY A 209 27.43 11.51 2.48
CA GLY A 209 26.99 10.22 1.95
C GLY A 209 25.47 10.13 1.80
N GLN A 210 24.71 10.64 2.77
CA GLN A 210 23.26 10.72 2.70
C GLN A 210 22.79 11.61 1.56
N HIS A 211 23.46 12.74 1.31
CA HIS A 211 23.12 13.63 0.19
C HIS A 211 23.32 12.93 -1.16
N ALA A 212 24.48 12.28 -1.35
CA ALA A 212 24.76 11.51 -2.56
C ALA A 212 23.78 10.34 -2.76
N PHE A 213 23.47 9.60 -1.69
CA PHE A 213 22.49 8.51 -1.69
C PHE A 213 21.11 9.01 -2.12
N THR A 214 20.59 10.06 -1.47
CA THR A 214 19.27 10.60 -1.78
C THR A 214 19.22 11.16 -3.20
N ALA A 215 20.28 11.83 -3.67
CA ALA A 215 20.36 12.32 -5.04
C ALA A 215 20.22 11.18 -6.05
N GLU A 216 20.89 10.04 -5.83
CA GLU A 216 20.76 8.87 -6.70
C GLU A 216 19.39 8.20 -6.58
N LYS A 217 18.85 8.10 -5.37
CA LYS A 217 17.49 7.60 -5.14
C LYS A 217 16.48 8.38 -5.98
N LEU A 218 16.54 9.72 -5.95
CA LEU A 218 15.64 10.59 -6.73
C LEU A 218 15.77 10.40 -8.25
N LEU A 219 16.94 9.99 -8.73
CA LEU A 219 17.15 9.67 -10.15
C LEU A 219 16.51 8.34 -10.57
N LEU A 220 16.38 7.40 -9.64
CA LEU A 220 15.75 6.10 -9.82
C LEU A 220 14.24 6.12 -9.51
N THR A 221 13.77 7.07 -8.71
CA THR A 221 12.34 7.21 -8.38
C THR A 221 11.51 7.47 -9.64
N PRO A 222 10.59 6.55 -10.01
CA PRO A 222 9.75 6.74 -11.18
C PRO A 222 8.66 7.78 -10.88
N LEU A 223 8.83 9.00 -11.40
CA LEU A 223 7.83 10.06 -11.29
C LEU A 223 6.57 9.85 -12.16
N PHE A 224 6.62 8.91 -13.11
CA PHE A 224 5.63 8.77 -14.20
C PHE A 224 5.12 7.35 -14.46
N ARG A 225 5.32 6.39 -13.55
CA ARG A 225 4.59 5.12 -13.71
C ARG A 225 3.11 5.38 -13.46
N ASP A 226 2.22 4.82 -14.28
CA ASP A 226 0.76 4.84 -14.06
C ASP A 226 0.41 4.39 -12.62
N ASP A 227 1.24 3.50 -12.06
CA ASP A 227 1.28 3.06 -10.67
C ASP A 227 1.36 4.18 -9.63
N PHE A 228 1.77 5.39 -9.99
CA PHE A 228 1.86 6.52 -9.07
C PHE A 228 0.47 6.89 -8.49
N PHE A 229 -0.60 6.59 -9.23
CA PHE A 229 -1.99 6.76 -8.79
C PHE A 229 -2.65 5.48 -8.29
N ILE A 230 -1.89 4.38 -8.16
CA ILE A 230 -2.40 3.07 -7.75
C ILE A 230 -1.94 2.78 -6.33
N ALA A 231 -2.88 2.45 -5.44
CA ALA A 231 -2.56 1.93 -4.13
C ALA A 231 -2.00 0.51 -4.25
N LYS A 232 -0.67 0.35 -4.18
CA LYS A 232 -0.05 -0.98 -4.01
C LYS A 232 -0.15 -1.39 -2.55
N GLY A 233 -1.21 -2.12 -2.21
CA GLY A 233 -1.34 -2.75 -0.90
C GLY A 233 -0.57 -4.07 -0.86
N THR A 234 0.31 -4.25 0.11
CA THR A 234 0.81 -5.59 0.44
C THR A 234 -0.32 -6.36 1.11
N GLU A 235 -0.93 -7.26 0.36
CA GLU A 235 -1.93 -8.16 0.92
C GLU A 235 -1.26 -9.16 1.86
N THR A 236 -1.46 -8.95 3.16
CA THR A 236 -1.02 -9.88 4.21
C THR A 236 -1.97 -11.08 4.29
N HIS A 237 -1.45 -12.25 4.65
CA HIS A 237 -2.28 -13.44 4.88
C HIS A 237 -3.37 -13.18 5.93
N LEU A 238 -3.09 -12.32 6.91
CA LEU A 238 -4.07 -11.91 7.91
C LEU A 238 -5.25 -11.12 7.30
N LYS A 239 -4.98 -10.18 6.38
CA LYS A 239 -6.02 -9.44 5.65
C LYS A 239 -6.93 -10.42 4.90
N LEU A 240 -6.33 -11.36 4.16
CA LEU A 240 -7.04 -12.39 3.40
C LEU A 240 -7.90 -13.29 4.30
N PHE A 241 -7.36 -13.71 5.44
CA PHE A 241 -8.10 -14.52 6.41
C PHE A 241 -9.31 -13.79 7.00
N ILE A 242 -9.12 -12.55 7.47
CA ILE A 242 -10.21 -11.71 8.00
C ILE A 242 -11.29 -11.52 6.94
N TYR A 243 -10.88 -11.27 5.70
CA TYR A 243 -11.77 -11.10 4.57
C TYR A 243 -12.60 -12.35 4.28
N LEU A 244 -11.99 -13.54 4.23
CA LEU A 244 -12.71 -14.80 4.04
C LEU A 244 -13.71 -15.06 5.18
N VAL A 245 -13.26 -14.94 6.43
CA VAL A 245 -14.09 -15.16 7.62
C VAL A 245 -15.30 -14.23 7.63
N TRP A 246 -15.10 -12.94 7.31
CA TRP A 246 -16.19 -11.97 7.23
C TRP A 246 -17.25 -12.37 6.19
N ASN A 247 -16.83 -12.77 4.99
CA ASN A 247 -17.75 -13.16 3.93
C ASN A 247 -18.53 -14.45 4.26
N VAL A 248 -17.87 -15.44 4.87
CA VAL A 248 -18.53 -16.67 5.36
C VAL A 248 -19.53 -16.35 6.47
N PHE A 249 -19.12 -15.54 7.45
CA PHE A 249 -19.99 -15.11 8.55
C PHE A 249 -21.22 -14.37 8.05
N PHE A 250 -21.05 -13.44 7.10
CA PHE A 250 -22.14 -12.70 6.48
C PHE A 250 -23.15 -13.63 5.79
N ALA A 251 -22.67 -14.58 4.97
CA ALA A 251 -23.51 -15.55 4.28
C ALA A 251 -24.25 -16.50 5.23
N TRP A 252 -23.57 -16.97 6.27
CA TRP A 252 -24.15 -17.86 7.25
C TRP A 252 -25.24 -17.19 8.10
N MET A 253 -24.98 -15.98 8.61
CA MET A 253 -25.95 -15.24 9.44
C MET A 253 -27.22 -14.84 8.67
N THR A 254 -27.07 -14.46 7.40
CA THR A 254 -28.20 -14.07 6.54
C THR A 254 -29.09 -15.27 6.20
N THR A 255 -28.50 -16.43 5.90
CA THR A 255 -29.25 -17.64 5.51
C THR A 255 -29.93 -18.36 6.68
N THR A 256 -29.26 -18.46 7.84
CA THR A 256 -29.81 -19.13 9.03
C THR A 256 -31.03 -18.42 9.61
N THR A 257 -30.98 -17.09 9.67
CA THR A 257 -32.04 -16.27 10.26
C THR A 257 -33.39 -16.43 9.56
N GLU A 258 -33.35 -16.65 8.25
CA GLU A 258 -34.55 -16.85 7.43
C GLU A 258 -35.09 -18.28 7.47
N ALA A 259 -34.23 -19.29 7.62
CA ALA A 259 -34.66 -20.67 7.81
C ALA A 259 -35.56 -20.80 9.05
N THR A 260 -35.18 -20.13 10.14
CA THR A 260 -35.97 -20.05 11.37
C THR A 260 -37.32 -19.36 11.14
N ARG A 261 -37.38 -18.28 10.34
CA ARG A 261 -38.64 -17.58 10.01
C ARG A 261 -39.61 -18.46 9.21
N ARG A 262 -39.11 -19.28 8.28
CA ARG A 262 -39.97 -20.21 7.52
C ARG A 262 -40.51 -21.33 8.39
N ARG A 263 -39.70 -21.86 9.33
CA ARG A 263 -40.16 -22.86 10.30
C ARG A 263 -41.24 -22.31 11.23
N SER A 264 -41.08 -21.08 11.73
CA SER A 264 -42.11 -20.46 12.59
C SER A 264 -43.43 -20.22 11.86
N LEU A 265 -43.40 -19.88 10.56
CA LEU A 265 -44.62 -19.69 9.75
C LEU A 265 -45.31 -21.01 9.40
N ARG A 266 -44.56 -22.10 9.18
CA ARG A 266 -45.16 -23.42 8.95
C ARG A 266 -45.81 -23.98 10.22
N GLY A 267 -45.18 -23.80 11.38
CA GLY A 267 -45.73 -24.24 12.66
C GLY A 267 -46.97 -23.47 13.14
N SER A 268 -47.26 -22.29 12.58
CA SER A 268 -48.50 -21.55 12.89
C SER A 268 -49.67 -21.88 11.94
N LEU A 269 -49.43 -22.65 10.88
CA LEU A 269 -50.44 -23.05 9.88
C LEU A 269 -50.89 -24.50 10.04
N ALA A 270 -50.19 -25.28 10.88
CA ALA A 270 -50.54 -26.64 11.26
C ALA A 270 -51.24 -26.61 12.62
#